data_AF-A0A960MND7-F1
#
_entry.id   AF-A0A960MND7-F1
#
_cell.length_a   1.000
_cell.length_b   1.000
_cell.length_c   1.000
_cell.angle_alpha   90.00
_cell.angle_beta   90.00
_cell.angle_gamma   90.00
#
_symmetry.space_group_name_H-M   'P 1'
#
loop_
_entity.id
_entity.type
_entity.pdbx_description
1 polymer ?
#
loop_
_entity_poly.entity_id
_entity_poly.type
_entity_poly.pdbx_seq_one_letter_code
_entity_poly.pdbx_strand_id
1 'polypeptide(L)' 'MYAIIQTGGKQYRVEKGDVIEVELLGSESGPVEFNEVLI' A
#
# COMPACT_ATOMS: atom_id res chain seq x y z
N MET A 1 15.04 3.02 1.58
CA MET A 1 14.11 4.06 2.09
C MET A 1 12.77 3.38 2.12
N TYR A 2 12.16 3.28 3.30
CA TYR A 2 10.89 2.58 3.48
C TYR A 2 9.78 3.58 3.79
N ALA A 3 8.55 3.15 3.54
CA ALA A 3 7.32 3.84 3.91
C ALA A 3 6.39 2.85 4.62
N ILE A 4 5.52 3.35 5.50
CA ILE A 4 4.40 2.55 6.02
C ILE A 4 3.12 3.06 5.38
N ILE A 5 2.43 2.18 4.64
CA ILE A 5 1.11 2.44 4.06
C ILE A 5 0.02 1.77 4.89
N GLN A 6 -1.17 2.37 4.95
CA GLN A 6 -2.33 1.78 5.60
C GLN A 6 -3.41 1.42 4.57
N THR A 7 -3.86 0.17 4.58
CA THR A 7 -4.99 -0.30 3.76
C THR A 7 -5.65 -1.53 4.41
N GLY A 8 -6.94 -1.76 4.13
CA GLY A 8 -7.65 -2.91 4.69
C GLY A 8 -7.72 -2.95 6.22
N GLY A 9 -7.49 -1.82 6.90
CA GLY A 9 -7.36 -1.74 8.37
C GLY A 9 -6.04 -2.25 8.93
N LYS A 10 -5.04 -2.53 8.07
CA LYS A 10 -3.70 -2.97 8.44
C LYS A 10 -2.63 -2.00 7.94
N GLN A 11 -1.45 -2.09 8.52
CA GLN A 11 -0.28 -1.32 8.12
C GLN A 11 0.75 -2.23 7.46
N TYR A 12 1.35 -1.74 6.37
CA TYR A 12 2.34 -2.46 5.57
C TYR A 12 3.58 -1.61 5.42
N ARG A 13 4.75 -2.18 5.71
CA ARG A 13 6.03 -1.55 5.39
C ARG A 13 6.43 -1.92 3.97
N VAL A 14 6.75 -0.92 3.16
CA VAL A 14 7.11 -1.09 1.75
C VAL A 14 8.35 -0.28 1.39
N GLU A 15 9.09 -0.78 0.41
CA GLU A 15 10.15 -0.07 -0.30
C GLU A 15 9.90 -0.05 -1.81
N LYS A 16 10.65 0.77 -2.55
CA LYS A 16 10.51 0.87 -4.00
C LYS A 16 10.87 -0.47 -4.65
N GLY A 17 9.90 -1.09 -5.32
CA GLY A 17 10.07 -2.35 -6.03
C GLY A 17 9.50 -3.57 -5.30
N ASP A 18 8.99 -3.39 -4.08
CA ASP A 18 8.33 -4.47 -3.34
C ASP A 18 7.02 -4.88 -4.00
N VAL A 19 6.73 -6.19 -3.93
CA VAL A 19 5.44 -6.77 -4.29
C VAL A 19 4.82 -7.31 -3.01
N ILE A 20 3.68 -6.76 -2.62
CA ILE A 20 2.96 -7.13 -1.40
C ILE A 20 1.53 -7.55 -1.72
N GLU A 21 0.99 -8.46 -0.93
CA GLU A 21 -0.43 -8.83 -0.96
C GLU A 21 -1.21 -7.98 0.05
N VAL A 22 -2.30 -7.38 -0.42
CA VAL A 22 -3.20 -6.54 0.38
C VAL A 22 -4.65 -6.97 0.12
N GLU A 23 -5.56 -6.51 0.97
CA GLU A 23 -7.00 -6.71 0.75
C GLU A 23 -7.47 -6.08 -0.57
N LEU A 24 -8.59 -6.57 -1.10
CA LEU A 24 -9.16 -6.12 -2.36
C LEU A 24 -9.49 -4.62 -2.31
N LEU A 25 -8.79 -3.83 -3.14
CA LEU A 25 -8.91 -2.36 -3.16
C LEU A 25 -10.07 -1.83 -4.02
N GLY A 26 -10.85 -2.71 -4.65
CA GLY A 26 -11.98 -2.33 -5.51
C GLY A 26 -11.61 -1.59 -6.80
N SER A 27 -10.33 -1.54 -7.16
CA SER A 27 -9.86 -0.97 -8.44
C SER A 27 -9.87 -2.06 -9.52
N GLU A 28 -10.52 -1.79 -10.65
CA GLU A 28 -10.68 -2.77 -11.74
C GLU A 28 -9.36 -3.07 -12.47
N SER A 29 -8.38 -2.16 -12.42
CA SER A 29 -6.96 -2.33 -12.76
C SER A 29 -6.30 -0.96 -12.85
N GLY A 30 -5.02 -0.86 -12.49
CA GLY A 30 -4.22 0.35 -12.67
C GLY A 30 -3.48 0.78 -11.39
N PRO A 31 -2.76 1.91 -11.45
CA PRO A 31 -2.09 2.46 -10.29
C PRO A 31 -3.12 2.85 -9.22
N VAL A 32 -2.78 2.58 -7.96
CA VAL A 32 -3.57 2.99 -6.79
C VAL A 32 -2.71 3.90 -5.93
N GLU A 33 -3.29 4.98 -5.43
CA GLU A 33 -2.62 5.92 -4.54
C GLU A 33 -3.03 5.66 -3.10
N PHE A 34 -2.04 5.52 -2.21
CA PHE A 34 -2.26 5.42 -0.77
C PHE A 34 -1.96 6.79 -0.13
N ASN A 35 -2.97 7.42 0.46
CA ASN A 35 -2.86 8.76 1.02
C ASN A 35 -2.20 8.80 2.41
N GLU A 36 -2.22 7.70 3.15
CA GLU A 36 -1.65 7.62 4.50
C GLU A 36 -0.26 6.97 4.45
N VAL A 37 0.78 7.81 4.55
CA VAL A 37 2.16 7.39 4.74
C VAL A 37 2.62 7.82 6.13
N LEU A 38 2.89 6.84 7.00
CA LEU A 38 3.53 7.07 8.29
C LEU A 38 5.05 6.90 8.10
N ILE A 39 5.83 7.91 8.53
CA ILE A 39 7.30 7.98 8.42
C ILE A 39 7.96 7.28 9.61
#